data_AF-A0A9W9H0D8-F1
#
_entry.id   AF-A0A9W9H0D8-F1
#
_cell.length_a   1.000
_cell.length_b   1.000
_cell.length_c   1.000
_cell.angle_alpha   90.00
_cell.angle_beta   90.00
_cell.angle_gamma   90.00
#
_symmetry.space_group_name_H-M   'P 1'
#
loop_
_entity.id
_entity.type
_entity.pdbx_description
1 polymer ?
#
loop_
_entity_poly.entity_id
_entity_poly.type
_entity_poly.pdbx_seq_one_letter_code
_entity_poly.pdbx_strand_id
1 'polypeptide(L)'
;MSVETHQPTPLDPISEFRVWQALTVFYTALLNRQIRRRWTLEKQCMENKPLSEWFRPLIFLESTPTLRKPCGIDCVCKSKSTSASKSKSTTTSKSSSKRKSKRRCLTTAAVRERAILLRARVEKGKELASEIERRMQRVPAVRFPTHFCHTCVQDGESVEVLLTTCGHRVCRTCLEFGVDEQGVYCCSICFVVTGFVAPRGRGIERGLSEGSMKTPKEVGMGIKREEGARSV
;
A
#
# COMPACT_ATOMS: atom_id res chain seq x y z
N MET A 1 49.45 6.94 -9.00
CA MET A 1 49.04 6.09 -7.86
C MET A 1 47.69 5.51 -8.20
N SER A 2 47.64 4.23 -8.56
CA SER A 2 46.40 3.55 -8.96
C SER A 2 45.66 3.09 -7.70
N VAL A 3 44.45 3.57 -7.49
CA VAL A 3 43.60 3.15 -6.37
C VAL A 3 43.03 1.76 -6.73
N GLU A 4 43.59 0.71 -6.14
CA GLU A 4 43.00 -0.63 -6.20
C GLU A 4 41.64 -0.58 -5.51
N THR A 5 40.59 -0.67 -6.32
CA THR A 5 39.23 -0.81 -5.84
C THR A 5 39.02 -2.27 -5.45
N HIS A 6 39.29 -2.61 -4.19
CA HIS A 6 38.92 -3.91 -3.63
C HIS A 6 37.40 -4.08 -3.72
N GLN A 7 36.93 -4.95 -4.63
CA GLN A 7 35.53 -5.36 -4.61
C GLN A 7 35.27 -6.17 -3.35
N PRO A 8 34.20 -5.86 -2.59
CA PRO A 8 33.85 -6.61 -1.40
C PRO A 8 33.50 -8.05 -1.77
N THR A 9 34.10 -9.02 -1.08
CA THR A 9 33.82 -10.44 -1.26
C THR A 9 32.33 -10.72 -1.03
N PRO A 10 31.63 -11.42 -1.94
CA PRO A 10 30.22 -11.74 -1.75
C PRO A 10 30.02 -12.63 -0.52
N LEU A 11 28.96 -12.37 0.24
CA LEU A 11 28.55 -13.21 1.37
C LEU A 11 28.12 -14.60 0.88
N ASP A 12 28.31 -15.62 1.71
CA ASP A 12 27.72 -16.93 1.42
C ASP A 12 26.18 -16.85 1.42
N PRO A 13 25.48 -17.69 0.64
CA PRO A 13 24.03 -17.58 0.47
C PRO A 13 23.23 -17.71 1.78
N ILE A 14 23.76 -18.42 2.78
CA ILE A 14 23.10 -18.56 4.08
C ILE A 14 23.24 -17.26 4.87
N SER A 15 24.45 -16.71 4.94
CA SER A 15 24.69 -15.41 5.58
C SER A 15 23.87 -14.29 4.92
N GLU A 16 23.82 -14.24 3.59
CA GLU A 16 23.00 -13.26 2.88
C GLU A 16 21.52 -13.39 3.28
N PHE A 17 20.97 -14.61 3.28
CA PHE A 17 19.61 -14.86 3.72
C PHE A 17 19.36 -14.43 5.17
N ARG A 18 20.32 -14.67 6.07
CA ARG A 18 20.23 -14.25 7.49
C ARG A 18 20.22 -12.74 7.64
N VAL A 19 21.07 -12.03 6.89
CA VAL A 19 21.08 -10.56 6.86
C VAL A 19 19.72 -10.02 6.44
N TRP A 20 19.15 -10.53 5.34
CA TRP A 20 17.82 -10.09 4.90
C TRP A 20 16.70 -10.40 5.91
N GLN A 21 16.77 -11.54 6.61
CA GLN A 21 15.83 -11.85 7.68
C GLN A 21 15.95 -10.88 8.86
N ALA A 22 17.19 -10.59 9.30
CA ALA A 22 17.44 -9.64 10.37
C ALA A 22 16.92 -8.24 10.00
N LEU A 23 17.17 -7.79 8.77
CA LEU A 23 16.62 -6.54 8.24
C LEU A 23 15.10 -6.52 8.23
N THR A 24 14.45 -7.64 7.86
CA THR A 24 12.99 -7.75 7.93
C THR A 24 12.48 -7.53 9.36
N VAL A 25 13.08 -8.20 10.35
CA VAL A 25 12.72 -8.01 11.78
C VAL A 25 12.93 -6.56 12.22
N PHE A 26 14.09 -6.00 11.89
CA PHE A 26 14.46 -4.63 12.24
C PHE A 26 13.49 -3.60 11.64
N TYR A 27 13.20 -3.68 10.34
CA TYR A 27 12.26 -2.77 9.69
C TYR A 27 10.83 -2.97 10.16
N THR A 28 10.39 -4.20 10.50
CA THR A 28 9.09 -4.40 11.15
C THR A 28 9.00 -3.69 12.50
N ALA A 29 10.05 -3.74 13.32
CA ALA A 29 10.09 -3.02 14.59
C ALA A 29 10.01 -1.49 14.38
N LEU A 30 10.78 -0.95 13.43
CA LEU A 30 10.73 0.47 13.07
C LEU A 30 9.36 0.88 12.52
N LEU A 31 8.74 0.05 11.68
CA LEU A 31 7.43 0.31 11.12
C LEU A 31 6.37 0.39 12.23
N ASN A 32 6.37 -0.57 13.15
CA ASN A 32 5.46 -0.56 14.29
C ASN A 32 5.68 0.66 15.20
N ARG A 33 6.92 1.14 15.34
CA ARG A 33 7.21 2.40 16.03
C ARG A 33 6.59 3.61 15.31
N GLN A 34 6.70 3.69 13.98
CA GLN A 34 6.08 4.78 13.21
C GLN A 34 4.55 4.72 13.25
N ILE A 35 3.95 3.52 13.19
CA ILE A 35 2.50 3.34 13.31
C ILE A 35 2.02 3.84 14.68
N ARG A 36 2.72 3.51 15.76
CA ARG A 36 2.40 4.02 17.11
C ARG A 36 2.56 5.54 17.21
N ARG A 37 3.62 6.11 16.64
CA ARG A 37 3.82 7.56 16.60
C ARG A 37 2.65 8.25 15.89
N ARG A 38 2.29 7.78 14.69
CA ARG A 38 1.15 8.30 13.92
C ARG A 38 -0.14 8.23 14.72
N TRP A 39 -0.40 7.10 15.38
CA TRP A 39 -1.57 6.94 16.24
C TRP A 39 -1.62 7.98 17.38
N THR A 40 -0.50 8.20 18.07
CA THR A 40 -0.43 9.19 19.15
C THR A 40 -0.74 10.59 18.63
N LEU A 41 -0.17 10.97 17.49
CA LEU A 41 -0.44 12.26 16.85
C LEU A 41 -1.91 12.38 16.41
N GLU A 42 -2.47 11.32 15.82
CA GLU A 42 -3.87 11.26 15.44
C GLU A 42 -4.79 11.42 16.66
N LYS A 43 -4.45 10.79 17.79
CA LYS A 43 -5.18 10.93 19.06
C LYS A 43 -5.10 12.36 19.61
N GLN A 44 -3.91 12.96 19.63
CA GLN A 44 -3.71 14.35 20.06
C GLN A 44 -4.53 15.33 19.22
N CYS A 45 -4.61 15.13 17.90
CA CYS A 45 -5.44 15.95 17.01
C CYS A 45 -6.95 15.88 17.32
N MET A 46 -7.41 14.84 18.01
CA MET A 46 -8.82 14.60 18.33
C MET A 46 -9.19 14.93 19.77
N GLU A 47 -8.22 15.13 20.66
CA GLU A 47 -8.44 15.25 22.10
C GLU A 47 -9.45 16.36 22.47
N ASN A 48 -9.45 17.46 21.73
CA ASN A 48 -10.34 18.61 21.96
C ASN A 48 -11.54 18.67 20.99
N LYS A 49 -11.76 17.64 20.18
CA LYS A 49 -12.83 17.64 19.17
C LYS A 49 -14.09 16.92 19.67
N PRO A 50 -15.28 17.35 19.27
CA PRO A 50 -16.50 16.61 19.58
C PRO A 50 -16.46 15.23 18.90
N LEU A 51 -17.06 14.22 19.56
CA LEU A 51 -17.06 12.83 19.07
C LEU A 51 -17.63 12.67 17.65
N SER A 52 -18.52 13.57 17.22
CA SER A 52 -19.08 13.61 15.86
C SER A 52 -18.04 13.92 14.79
N GLU A 53 -16.91 14.54 15.15
CA GLU A 53 -15.81 14.89 14.26
C GLU A 53 -14.63 13.91 14.35
N TRP A 54 -14.72 12.90 15.23
CA TRP A 54 -13.67 11.91 15.37
C TRP A 54 -13.67 10.98 14.16
N PHE A 55 -12.55 10.95 13.44
CA PHE A 55 -12.28 9.84 12.55
C PHE A 55 -11.93 8.62 13.44
N ARG A 56 -12.29 7.40 13.01
CA ARG A 56 -11.83 6.18 13.68
C ARG A 56 -10.48 5.76 13.09
N PRO A 57 -9.36 6.08 13.74
CA PRO A 57 -8.07 5.56 13.31
C PRO A 57 -8.06 4.03 13.34
N LEU A 58 -7.64 3.43 12.22
CA LEU A 58 -7.40 1.99 12.13
C LEU A 58 -5.90 1.76 12.32
N ILE A 59 -5.53 1.09 13.42
CA ILE A 59 -4.15 0.66 13.65
C ILE A 59 -4.04 -0.83 13.33
N PHE A 60 -3.16 -1.16 12.40
CA PHE A 60 -2.73 -2.54 12.20
C PHE A 60 -1.23 -2.60 12.39
N LEU A 61 -0.79 -3.17 13.51
CA LEU A 61 0.63 -3.47 13.72
C LEU A 61 1.03 -4.64 12.83
N GLU A 62 2.19 -4.52 12.20
CA GLU A 62 2.77 -5.59 11.40
C GLU A 62 3.30 -6.68 12.34
N SER A 63 2.96 -7.94 12.07
CA SER A 63 3.47 -9.05 12.88
C SER A 63 4.98 -9.20 12.71
N THR A 64 5.71 -9.22 13.82
CA THR A 64 7.16 -9.44 13.82
C THR A 64 7.46 -10.84 13.29
N PRO A 65 8.23 -10.96 12.18
CA PRO A 65 8.57 -12.27 11.64
C PRO A 65 9.50 -13.01 12.61
N THR A 66 9.31 -14.32 12.72
CA THR A 66 10.24 -15.20 13.43
C THR A 66 11.41 -15.60 12.54
N LEU A 67 12.60 -15.76 13.12
CA LEU A 67 13.78 -16.25 12.40
C LEU A 67 13.50 -17.67 11.89
N ARG A 68 13.73 -17.92 10.59
CA ARG A 68 13.50 -19.22 9.95
C ARG A 68 14.78 -19.71 9.29
N LYS A 69 15.00 -21.02 9.21
CA LYS A 69 16.10 -21.55 8.39
C LYS A 69 15.79 -21.30 6.90
N PRO A 70 16.79 -20.98 6.06
CA PRO A 70 16.59 -21.01 4.62
C PRO A 70 16.15 -22.42 4.23
N CYS A 71 15.29 -22.54 3.22
CA CYS A 71 15.07 -23.84 2.62
C CYS A 71 16.40 -24.30 2.02
N GLY A 72 16.88 -25.48 2.43
CA GLY A 72 17.98 -26.12 1.73
C GLY A 72 17.60 -26.37 0.27
N ILE A 73 18.60 -26.47 -0.60
CA ILE A 73 18.46 -26.83 -2.02
C ILE A 73 17.66 -28.14 -2.17
N ASP A 74 17.70 -29.01 -1.16
CA ASP A 74 16.97 -30.29 -1.12
C ASP A 74 15.48 -30.18 -0.76
N CYS A 75 15.00 -28.98 -0.41
CA CYS A 75 13.57 -28.72 -0.26
C CYS A 75 12.93 -28.54 -1.63
N VAL A 76 13.01 -29.57 -2.48
CA VAL A 76 12.18 -29.71 -3.67
C VAL A 76 10.73 -29.74 -3.18
N CYS A 77 10.13 -28.57 -3.15
CA CYS A 77 8.70 -28.42 -3.09
C CYS A 77 8.20 -29.12 -4.35
N LYS A 78 7.82 -30.40 -4.24
CA LYS A 78 7.08 -31.11 -5.29
C LYS A 78 5.75 -30.38 -5.47
N SER A 79 5.77 -29.29 -6.22
CA SER A 79 4.61 -28.78 -6.92
C SER A 79 4.27 -29.89 -7.90
N LYS A 80 3.34 -30.78 -7.53
CA LYS A 80 2.73 -31.69 -8.49
C LYS A 80 2.12 -30.81 -9.59
N SER A 81 2.81 -30.76 -10.72
CA SER A 81 2.23 -30.40 -12.01
C SER A 81 1.02 -31.30 -12.22
N THR A 82 -0.12 -30.68 -12.44
CA THR A 82 -1.36 -31.32 -12.87
C THR A 82 -1.14 -31.98 -14.23
N SER A 83 -0.86 -33.27 -14.24
CA SER A 83 -1.11 -34.13 -15.39
C SER A 83 -2.49 -34.74 -15.21
N ALA A 84 -3.40 -34.38 -16.10
CA ALA A 84 -4.72 -34.97 -16.23
C ALA A 84 -4.62 -36.49 -16.42
N SER A 85 -5.39 -37.25 -15.64
CA SER A 85 -5.82 -38.61 -15.98
C SER A 85 -7.09 -38.92 -15.19
N LYS A 86 -8.17 -39.17 -15.94
CA LYS A 86 -9.47 -39.64 -15.45
C LYS A 86 -9.31 -40.95 -14.68
N SER A 87 -9.95 -41.04 -13.51
CA SER A 87 -10.59 -42.28 -13.07
C SER A 87 -11.60 -42.02 -11.96
N LYS A 88 -12.71 -42.74 -12.08
CA LYS A 88 -14.00 -42.60 -11.40
C LYS A 88 -14.03 -43.60 -10.24
N SER A 89 -14.28 -43.17 -9.00
CA SER A 89 -14.89 -44.02 -7.97
C SER A 89 -15.27 -43.21 -6.72
N THR A 90 -16.56 -43.22 -6.42
CA THR A 90 -17.22 -42.88 -5.15
C THR A 90 -16.85 -43.89 -4.06
N THR A 91 -16.43 -43.40 -2.89
CA THR A 91 -16.94 -43.85 -1.57
C THR A 91 -16.47 -42.93 -0.44
N THR A 92 -17.41 -42.61 0.42
CA THR A 92 -17.37 -41.89 1.69
C THR A 92 -16.34 -42.44 2.67
N SER A 93 -15.48 -41.58 3.22
CA SER A 93 -14.91 -41.77 4.55
C SER A 93 -14.54 -40.43 5.20
N LYS A 94 -15.01 -40.25 6.45
CA LYS A 94 -14.68 -39.15 7.34
C LYS A 94 -13.18 -39.21 7.67
N SER A 95 -12.42 -38.19 7.30
CA SER A 95 -11.05 -38.01 7.78
C SER A 95 -10.86 -36.60 8.31
N SER A 96 -10.54 -36.55 9.61
CA SER A 96 -10.08 -35.42 10.39
C SER A 96 -9.18 -34.45 9.62
N SER A 97 -9.62 -33.19 9.59
CA SER A 97 -8.92 -32.06 9.00
C SER A 97 -7.65 -31.70 9.78
N LYS A 98 -6.60 -32.51 9.65
CA LYS A 98 -5.22 -32.09 9.93
C LYS A 98 -4.82 -31.07 8.87
N ARG A 99 -5.10 -29.79 9.12
CA ARG A 99 -4.48 -28.65 8.42
C ARG A 99 -2.96 -28.73 8.61
N LYS A 100 -2.28 -29.54 7.80
CA LYS A 100 -0.83 -29.46 7.64
C LYS A 100 -0.55 -28.07 7.09
N SER A 101 -0.19 -27.16 7.98
CA SER A 101 0.37 -25.85 7.65
C SER A 101 1.51 -26.08 6.68
N LYS A 102 1.23 -25.85 5.39
CA LYS A 102 2.23 -25.84 4.32
C LYS A 102 3.18 -24.71 4.68
N ARG A 103 4.26 -25.02 5.41
CA ARG A 103 5.32 -24.07 5.73
C ARG A 103 5.81 -23.52 4.40
N ARG A 104 5.37 -22.31 4.03
CA ARG A 104 5.85 -21.63 2.83
C ARG A 104 7.36 -21.55 2.95
N CYS A 105 8.02 -22.23 2.02
CA CYS A 105 9.44 -22.09 1.79
C CYS A 105 9.71 -20.63 1.40
N LEU A 106 10.56 -19.94 2.15
CA LEU A 106 10.93 -18.54 1.89
C LEU A 106 12.26 -18.54 1.15
N THR A 107 12.28 -17.99 -0.06
CA THR A 107 13.49 -17.80 -0.85
C THR A 107 14.22 -16.52 -0.42
N THR A 108 15.52 -16.42 -0.67
CA THR A 108 16.30 -15.19 -0.40
C THR A 108 15.70 -13.98 -1.11
N ALA A 109 15.27 -14.15 -2.37
CA ALA A 109 14.59 -13.10 -3.14
C ALA A 109 13.32 -12.58 -2.44
N ALA A 110 12.46 -13.48 -1.94
CA ALA A 110 11.23 -13.08 -1.25
C ALA A 110 11.51 -12.38 0.09
N VAL A 111 12.54 -12.79 0.83
CA VAL A 111 12.94 -12.11 2.08
C VAL A 111 13.51 -10.73 1.78
N ARG A 112 14.35 -10.61 0.75
CA ARG A 112 14.92 -9.34 0.30
C ARG A 112 13.84 -8.37 -0.16
N GLU A 113 12.91 -8.81 -1.00
CA GLU A 113 11.78 -8.00 -1.46
C GLU A 113 10.94 -7.51 -0.27
N ARG A 114 10.63 -8.40 0.68
CA ARG A 114 9.92 -8.01 1.91
C ARG A 114 10.69 -6.96 2.71
N ALA A 115 12.01 -7.08 2.85
CA ALA A 115 12.82 -6.10 3.55
C ALA A 115 12.80 -4.72 2.86
N ILE A 116 12.86 -4.70 1.52
CA ILE A 116 12.76 -3.46 0.72
C ILE A 116 11.40 -2.80 0.93
N LEU A 117 10.31 -3.57 0.84
CA LEU A 117 8.95 -3.07 1.06
C LEU A 117 8.77 -2.52 2.48
N LEU A 118 9.28 -3.22 3.50
CA LEU A 118 9.23 -2.75 4.88
C LEU A 118 10.02 -1.45 5.07
N ARG A 119 11.20 -1.32 4.46
CA ARG A 119 11.98 -0.08 4.49
C ARG A 119 11.19 1.07 3.86
N ALA A 120 10.61 0.88 2.67
CA ALA A 120 9.80 1.89 2.02
C ALA A 120 8.60 2.32 2.89
N ARG A 121 7.93 1.35 3.53
CA ARG A 121 6.84 1.59 4.49
C ARG A 121 7.29 2.38 5.72
N VAL A 122 8.50 2.12 6.23
CA VAL A 122 9.08 2.88 7.35
C VAL A 122 9.29 4.34 6.95
N GLU A 123 9.91 4.59 5.80
CA GLU A 123 10.15 5.95 5.32
C GLU A 123 8.83 6.69 5.06
N LYS A 124 7.85 6.02 4.44
CA LYS A 124 6.52 6.60 4.25
C LYS A 124 5.85 6.90 5.59
N GLY A 125 5.97 6.01 6.58
CA GLY A 125 5.46 6.22 7.93
C GLY A 125 6.06 7.45 8.61
N LYS A 126 7.37 7.71 8.41
CA LYS A 126 8.03 8.92 8.92
C LYS A 126 7.48 10.17 8.25
N GLU A 127 7.36 10.17 6.92
CA GLU A 127 6.81 11.28 6.13
C GLU A 127 5.41 11.65 6.63
N LEU A 128 4.53 10.66 6.79
CA LEU A 128 3.16 10.89 7.27
C LEU A 128 3.11 11.45 8.69
N ALA A 129 3.94 10.94 9.60
CA ALA A 129 3.99 11.45 10.97
C ALA A 129 4.51 12.90 11.02
N SER A 130 5.58 13.20 10.29
CA SER A 130 6.13 14.55 10.17
C SER A 130 5.15 15.52 9.51
N GLU A 131 4.36 15.05 8.54
CA GLU A 131 3.34 15.87 7.89
C GLU A 131 2.18 16.22 8.84
N ILE A 132 1.76 15.27 9.70
CA ILE A 132 0.77 15.56 10.75
C ILE A 132 1.32 16.62 11.72
N GLU A 133 2.54 16.46 12.21
CA GLU A 133 3.19 17.43 13.11
C GLU A 133 3.28 18.82 12.48
N ARG A 134 3.71 18.90 11.21
CA ARG A 134 3.77 20.16 10.46
C ARG A 134 2.40 20.83 10.35
N ARG A 135 1.35 20.06 10.07
CA ARG A 135 -0.04 20.57 9.98
C ARG A 135 -0.59 21.02 11.33
N MET A 136 -0.23 20.33 12.41
CA MET A 136 -0.62 20.71 13.78
C MET A 136 0.01 22.05 14.21
N GLN A 137 1.20 22.40 13.69
CA GLN A 137 1.93 23.61 14.05
C GLN A 137 1.67 24.79 13.10
N ARG A 138 0.91 24.58 12.01
CA ARG A 138 0.69 25.61 10.99
C ARG A 138 -0.18 26.76 11.52
N VAL A 139 0.13 27.98 11.07
CA VAL A 139 -0.69 29.18 11.30
C VAL A 139 -1.14 29.73 9.93
N PRO A 140 -2.45 29.88 9.67
CA PRO A 140 -3.58 29.51 10.53
C PRO A 140 -3.70 27.99 10.73
N ALA A 141 -4.36 27.59 11.82
CA ALA A 141 -4.51 26.19 12.21
C ALA A 141 -5.29 25.40 11.15
N VAL A 142 -4.75 24.25 10.73
CA VAL A 142 -5.44 23.32 9.83
C VAL A 142 -6.61 22.69 10.58
N ARG A 143 -7.81 22.74 10.02
CA ARG A 143 -9.01 22.21 10.68
C ARG A 143 -8.87 20.72 10.95
N PHE A 144 -8.36 19.94 10.00
CA PHE A 144 -8.15 18.50 10.15
C PHE A 144 -6.71 18.10 9.77
N PRO A 145 -5.74 18.17 10.71
CA PRO A 145 -4.33 17.91 10.43
C PRO A 145 -4.04 16.50 9.88
N THR A 146 -4.94 15.55 10.09
CA THR A 146 -4.81 14.15 9.68
C THR A 146 -5.62 13.82 8.42
N HIS A 147 -6.41 14.77 7.91
CA HIS A 147 -7.25 14.59 6.73
C HIS A 147 -6.48 15.00 5.47
N PHE A 148 -5.62 14.10 5.00
CA PHE A 148 -4.84 14.31 3.78
C PHE A 148 -4.53 12.98 3.09
N CYS A 149 -4.14 13.05 1.83
CA CYS A 149 -3.74 11.87 1.09
C CYS A 149 -2.43 11.30 1.64
N HIS A 150 -2.44 10.04 2.08
CA HIS A 150 -1.22 9.40 2.56
C HIS A 150 -0.26 9.02 1.41
N THR A 151 -0.60 9.23 0.14
CA THR A 151 0.29 8.96 -1.01
C THR A 151 1.01 10.25 -1.43
N CYS A 152 0.26 11.29 -1.80
CA CYS A 152 0.81 12.55 -2.33
C CYS A 152 0.83 13.71 -1.32
N VAL A 153 0.45 13.48 -0.07
CA VAL A 153 0.37 14.48 1.02
C VAL A 153 -0.51 15.71 0.77
N GLN A 154 -1.30 15.70 -0.31
CA GLN A 154 -2.27 16.77 -0.58
C GLN A 154 -3.36 16.84 0.49
N ASP A 155 -3.73 18.07 0.82
CA ASP A 155 -4.77 18.38 1.80
C ASP A 155 -6.14 17.86 1.38
N GLY A 156 -6.84 17.20 2.31
CA GLY A 156 -8.19 16.70 2.07
C GLY A 156 -9.26 17.79 2.02
N GLU A 157 -8.92 19.05 2.34
CA GLU A 157 -9.78 20.21 2.02
C GLU A 157 -9.70 20.59 0.54
N SER A 158 -8.61 20.24 -0.15
CA SER A 158 -8.41 20.52 -1.58
C SER A 158 -8.78 19.35 -2.48
N VAL A 159 -8.71 18.12 -1.97
CA VAL A 159 -9.05 16.90 -2.72
C VAL A 159 -9.91 15.95 -1.90
N GLU A 160 -10.78 15.19 -2.57
CA GLU A 160 -11.53 14.14 -1.89
C GLU A 160 -10.61 12.99 -1.49
N VAL A 161 -10.60 12.68 -0.19
CA VAL A 161 -9.76 11.65 0.42
C VAL A 161 -10.63 10.50 0.92
N LEU A 162 -10.32 9.30 0.44
CA LEU A 162 -11.03 8.06 0.73
C LEU A 162 -10.25 7.22 1.75
N LEU A 163 -10.94 6.61 2.70
CA LEU A 163 -10.36 5.69 3.68
C LEU A 163 -10.40 4.25 3.16
N THR A 164 -9.24 3.63 3.06
CA THR A 164 -9.10 2.21 2.68
C THR A 164 -9.32 1.28 3.87
N THR A 165 -9.67 0.02 3.63
CA THR A 165 -9.84 -0.98 4.69
C THR A 165 -8.53 -1.31 5.41
N CYS A 166 -7.38 -1.06 4.79
CA CYS A 166 -6.06 -1.17 5.43
C CYS A 166 -5.67 0.05 6.29
N GLY A 167 -6.55 1.04 6.43
CA GLY A 167 -6.34 2.20 7.31
C GLY A 167 -5.50 3.33 6.71
N HIS A 168 -5.28 3.32 5.40
CA HIS A 168 -4.63 4.41 4.67
C HIS A 168 -5.66 5.30 3.97
N ARG A 169 -5.32 6.58 3.83
CA ARG A 169 -6.12 7.58 3.14
C ARG A 169 -5.54 7.85 1.76
N VAL A 170 -6.36 7.86 0.71
CA VAL A 170 -5.90 8.08 -0.68
C VAL A 170 -6.84 9.06 -1.38
N CYS A 171 -6.31 10.00 -2.17
CA CYS A 171 -7.15 10.90 -2.95
C CYS A 171 -7.56 10.23 -4.28
N ARG A 172 -8.61 10.73 -4.93
CA ARG A 172 -9.09 10.19 -6.22
C ARG A 172 -7.98 10.12 -7.29
N THR A 173 -7.15 11.15 -7.39
CA THR A 173 -6.03 11.16 -8.34
C THR A 173 -5.03 10.03 -8.05
N CYS A 174 -4.61 9.84 -6.80
CA CYS A 174 -3.71 8.73 -6.45
C CYS A 174 -4.39 7.35 -6.57
N LEU A 175 -5.71 7.30 -6.44
CA LEU A 175 -6.49 6.09 -6.64
C LEU A 175 -6.44 5.64 -8.12
N GLU A 176 -6.61 6.57 -9.06
CA GLU A 176 -6.56 6.29 -10.51
C GLU A 176 -5.23 5.63 -10.92
N PHE A 177 -4.11 6.02 -10.31
CA PHE A 177 -2.80 5.40 -10.56
C PHE A 177 -2.56 4.08 -9.80
N GLY A 178 -3.39 3.75 -8.81
CA GLY A 178 -3.23 2.56 -7.97
C GLY A 178 -4.17 1.40 -8.31
N VAL A 179 -5.03 1.60 -9.30
CA VAL A 179 -5.98 0.59 -9.80
C VAL A 179 -5.36 -0.14 -10.98
N ASP A 180 -5.44 -1.47 -10.99
CA ASP A 180 -5.01 -2.28 -12.12
C ASP A 180 -6.05 -2.34 -13.25
N GLU A 181 -5.70 -3.02 -14.34
CA GLU A 181 -6.57 -3.21 -15.51
C GLU A 181 -7.91 -3.90 -15.16
N GLN A 182 -7.98 -4.61 -14.02
CA GLN A 182 -9.15 -5.32 -13.54
C GLN A 182 -9.99 -4.47 -12.56
N GLY A 183 -9.62 -3.21 -12.32
CA GLY A 183 -10.33 -2.34 -11.39
C GLY A 183 -10.00 -2.59 -9.92
N VAL A 184 -8.96 -3.39 -9.62
CA VAL A 184 -8.57 -3.73 -8.26
C VAL A 184 -7.53 -2.73 -7.75
N TYR A 185 -7.86 -2.07 -6.64
CA TYR A 185 -6.93 -1.14 -6.00
C TYR A 185 -5.92 -1.86 -5.11
N CYS A 186 -4.63 -1.64 -5.40
CA CYS A 186 -3.53 -2.01 -4.54
C CYS A 186 -3.04 -0.78 -3.77
N CYS A 187 -3.06 -0.84 -2.43
CA CYS A 187 -2.59 0.29 -1.64
C CYS A 187 -1.10 0.56 -1.89
N SER A 188 -0.78 1.77 -2.36
CA SER A 188 0.59 2.24 -2.62
C SER A 188 1.50 2.29 -1.38
N ILE A 189 0.93 2.15 -0.18
CA ILE A 189 1.66 2.23 1.08
C ILE A 189 1.93 0.83 1.63
N CYS A 190 0.90 0.01 1.82
CA CYS A 190 1.11 -1.35 2.35
C CYS A 190 1.31 -2.42 1.27
N PHE A 191 1.09 -2.10 -0.02
CA PHE A 191 1.17 -3.02 -1.16
C PHE A 191 0.24 -4.23 -1.00
N VAL A 192 -0.93 -4.01 -0.41
CA VAL A 192 -1.97 -5.02 -0.23
C VAL A 192 -3.22 -4.57 -0.97
N VAL A 193 -3.86 -5.51 -1.66
CA VAL A 193 -5.20 -5.33 -2.24
C VAL A 193 -6.17 -4.96 -1.12
N THR A 194 -6.86 -3.83 -1.26
CA THR A 194 -7.73 -3.29 -0.21
C THR A 194 -8.97 -2.66 -0.83
N GLY A 195 -10.08 -2.68 -0.09
CA GLY A 195 -11.28 -1.96 -0.45
C GLY A 195 -11.36 -0.59 0.22
N PHE A 196 -12.52 0.04 0.12
CA PHE A 196 -12.82 1.33 0.77
C PHE A 196 -13.86 1.15 1.87
N VAL A 197 -13.70 1.92 2.95
CA VAL A 197 -14.68 1.97 4.04
C VAL A 197 -15.83 2.86 3.59
N ALA A 198 -17.05 2.29 3.53
CA ALA A 198 -18.23 3.07 3.21
C ALA A 198 -18.44 4.19 4.24
N PRO A 199 -18.74 5.44 3.82
CA PRO A 199 -19.16 6.48 4.74
C PRO A 199 -20.41 6.01 5.49
N ARG A 200 -20.39 6.03 6.82
CA ARG A 200 -21.62 5.80 7.59
C ARG A 200 -22.55 6.99 7.35
N GLY A 201 -23.69 6.76 6.69
CA GLY A 201 -24.88 7.60 6.85
C GLY A 201 -25.09 8.77 5.89
N ARG A 202 -24.75 8.64 4.60
CA ARG A 202 -25.59 9.24 3.55
C ARG A 202 -25.86 8.16 2.53
N GLY A 203 -27.13 7.84 2.32
CA GLY A 203 -27.55 6.97 1.22
C GLY A 203 -27.07 7.58 -0.08
N ILE A 204 -25.95 7.08 -0.58
CA ILE A 204 -25.56 7.28 -1.98
C ILE A 204 -26.22 6.11 -2.69
N GLU A 205 -27.38 6.38 -3.26
CA GLU A 205 -27.94 5.52 -4.28
C GLU A 205 -26.88 5.30 -5.37
N ARG A 206 -26.78 4.03 -5.75
CA ARG A 206 -26.07 3.44 -6.89
C ARG A 206 -25.68 4.45 -7.98
N GLY A 207 -24.37 4.57 -8.23
CA GLY A 207 -23.82 5.28 -9.39
C GLY A 207 -22.50 4.72 -9.91
N LEU A 208 -22.13 3.49 -9.55
CA LEU A 208 -21.03 2.75 -10.17
C LEU A 208 -21.60 1.49 -10.85
N SER A 209 -22.48 1.71 -11.81
CA SER A 209 -22.84 0.71 -12.81
C SER A 209 -23.06 1.43 -14.13
N GLU A 210 -22.21 1.11 -15.11
CA GLU A 210 -22.37 1.35 -16.55
C GLU A 210 -22.25 2.80 -17.02
N GLY A 211 -21.01 3.26 -17.20
CA GLY A 211 -20.67 4.45 -17.99
C GLY A 211 -19.79 4.07 -19.17
N SER A 212 -20.42 3.76 -20.30
CA SER A 212 -19.81 3.60 -21.63
C SER A 212 -18.80 4.72 -21.91
N MET A 213 -17.52 4.37 -22.03
CA MET A 213 -16.49 5.27 -22.56
C MET A 213 -16.80 5.53 -24.04
N LYS A 214 -17.45 6.67 -24.33
CA LYS A 214 -17.44 7.27 -25.67
C LYS A 214 -16.10 7.96 -25.87
N THR A 215 -15.43 7.60 -26.95
CA THR A 215 -14.20 8.22 -27.44
C THR A 215 -14.41 9.71 -27.73
N PRO A 216 -13.41 10.58 -27.49
CA PRO A 216 -13.51 11.99 -27.88
C PRO A 216 -13.44 12.11 -29.41
N LYS A 217 -14.48 12.70 -30.00
CA LYS A 217 -14.45 13.21 -31.38
C LYS A 217 -13.52 14.42 -31.44
N GLU A 218 -12.70 14.45 -32.48
CA GLU A 218 -11.82 15.55 -32.87
C GLU A 218 -12.59 16.89 -32.90
N VAL A 219 -12.06 17.89 -32.20
CA VAL A 219 -12.50 19.29 -32.33
C VAL A 219 -11.55 19.97 -33.31
N GLY A 220 -12.04 20.20 -34.53
CA GLY A 220 -11.36 20.99 -35.54
C GLY A 220 -11.24 22.45 -35.13
N MET A 221 -10.02 22.97 -35.06
CA MET A 221 -9.73 24.39 -34.93
C MET A 221 -9.94 25.09 -36.28
N GLY A 222 -11.07 25.78 -36.42
CA GLY A 222 -11.29 26.77 -37.48
C GLY A 222 -10.67 28.11 -37.09
N ILE A 223 -9.57 28.49 -37.74
CA ILE A 223 -8.99 29.84 -37.65
C ILE A 223 -9.72 30.74 -38.64
N LYS A 224 -10.54 31.68 -38.15
CA LYS A 224 -11.04 32.82 -38.93
C LYS A 224 -10.03 33.97 -38.81
N ARG A 225 -9.45 34.38 -39.95
CA ARG A 225 -8.80 35.70 -40.10
C ARG A 225 -9.88 36.70 -40.49
N GLU A 226 -10.05 37.75 -39.69
CA GLU A 226 -10.78 38.95 -40.10
C GLU A 226 -9.77 40.00 -40.58
N GLU A 227 -9.96 40.41 -41.82
CA GLU A 227 -9.38 41.61 -42.41
C GLU A 227 -10.15 42.84 -41.90
N GLY A 228 -9.42 43.86 -41.46
CA GLY A 228 -10.00 45.12 -41.02
C GLY A 228 -9.17 46.29 -41.50
N ALA A 229 -9.44 46.73 -42.73
CA ALA A 229 -9.00 47.99 -43.28
C ALA A 229 -9.69 49.15 -42.55
N ARG A 230 -8.93 50.17 -42.15
CA ARG A 230 -9.45 51.54 -41.94
C ARG A 230 -8.37 52.58 -42.22
N SER A 231 -8.62 53.29 -43.31
CA SER A 231 -8.19 54.65 -43.66
C SER A 231 -8.36 55.63 -42.49
N VAL A 232 -7.34 56.45 -42.19
CA VAL A 232 -7.16 57.85 -42.61
C VAL A 232 -5.65 58.13 -42.62
#